data_AF-A0A3Q3WNG2-F1
#
_entry.id   AF-A0A3Q3WNG2-F1
#
_cell.length_a   1.000
_cell.length_b   1.000
_cell.length_c   1.000
_cell.angle_alpha   90.00
_cell.angle_beta   90.00
_cell.angle_gamma   90.00
#
_symmetry.space_group_name_H-M   'P 1'
#
loop_
_entity.id
_entity.type
_entity.pdbx_description
1 polymer ?
#
loop_
_entity_poly.entity_id
_entity_poly.type
_entity_poly.pdbx_seq_one_letter_code
_entity_poly.pdbx_strand_id
1 'polypeptide(L)'
;MRWCPNSVLHPLHCVWLRPCTKRGRSRLPLRIREILAYMKVLLQSLYFNSLTDSDVVFDSIFEPVFWTVEYITRWFGTVFVCLVVILTTSIVVIAYVVLLPLILNTYSPAWIAWHICYGHWNLIMIAFHYYKATKTSPGNVPSEKTGNPFVAVCKKCIMPKPARTHHCGICNRCILKMDHHCPWLNNCVGHFNHRYFFSFCLFMTLGCVYCSRRDQHRKTH
;
A
#
# COMPACT_ATOMS: atom_id res chain seq x y z
N MET A 1 -49.84 1.03 7.85
CA MET A 1 -51.21 1.27 7.37
C MET A 1 -51.27 1.00 5.87
N ARG A 2 -52.33 0.31 5.44
CA ARG A 2 -52.76 0.04 4.04
C ARG A 2 -51.96 -1.02 3.29
N TRP A 3 -52.55 -2.06 2.69
CA TRP A 3 -53.83 -2.78 2.79
C TRP A 3 -53.73 -3.86 1.70
N CYS A 4 -54.00 -5.14 2.02
CA CYS A 4 -54.42 -6.11 1.01
C CYS A 4 -55.89 -5.82 0.64
N PRO A 5 -56.31 -6.09 -0.61
CA PRO A 5 -57.70 -6.42 -0.88
C PRO A 5 -57.84 -7.86 -1.37
N ASN A 6 -58.63 -8.64 -0.63
CA ASN A 6 -59.34 -9.82 -1.10
C ASN A 6 -60.66 -9.36 -1.74
N SER A 7 -61.00 -9.89 -2.91
CA SER A 7 -62.38 -10.14 -3.37
C SER A 7 -62.32 -10.77 -4.77
N VAL A 8 -62.50 -12.09 -4.89
CA VAL A 8 -63.76 -12.78 -5.22
C VAL A 8 -64.51 -12.12 -6.39
N LEU A 9 -64.50 -12.78 -7.55
CA LEU A 9 -65.59 -12.81 -8.54
C LEU A 9 -65.29 -13.90 -9.59
N HIS A 10 -66.04 -14.99 -9.52
CA HIS A 10 -66.25 -15.94 -10.61
C HIS A 10 -67.19 -15.25 -11.63
N PRO A 11 -66.99 -15.43 -12.95
CA PRO A 11 -68.03 -16.14 -13.68
C PRO A 11 -67.52 -17.06 -14.79
N LEU A 12 -68.49 -17.84 -15.26
CA LEU A 12 -68.46 -19.01 -16.14
C LEU A 12 -67.93 -18.78 -17.57
N HIS A 13 -67.58 -19.91 -18.19
CA HIS A 13 -67.66 -20.20 -19.62
C HIS A 13 -66.58 -19.61 -20.56
N CYS A 14 -65.62 -20.44 -20.95
CA CYS A 14 -65.54 -20.97 -22.32
C CYS A 14 -64.31 -21.87 -22.46
N VAL A 15 -64.56 -23.17 -22.63
CA VAL A 15 -63.56 -24.15 -23.05
C VAL A 15 -63.11 -23.78 -24.46
N TRP A 16 -62.02 -23.02 -24.56
CA TRP A 16 -61.32 -22.86 -25.83
C TRP A 16 -60.49 -24.11 -26.08
N LEU A 17 -61.03 -25.01 -26.90
CA LEU A 17 -60.29 -26.04 -27.60
C LEU A 17 -59.14 -25.38 -28.36
N ARG A 18 -57.90 -25.50 -27.85
CA ARG A 18 -56.72 -25.09 -28.61
C ARG A 18 -56.48 -26.11 -29.73
N PRO A 19 -56.34 -25.67 -30.99
CA PRO A 19 -55.98 -26.58 -32.08
C PRO A 19 -54.58 -27.14 -31.87
N CYS A 20 -54.46 -28.45 -32.01
CA CYS A 20 -53.20 -29.17 -31.97
C CYS A 20 -52.37 -28.81 -33.22
N THR A 21 -51.44 -27.87 -33.10
CA THR A 21 -50.47 -27.61 -34.18
C THR A 21 -49.34 -28.64 -34.08
N LYS A 22 -49.40 -29.65 -34.95
CA LYS A 22 -48.30 -30.60 -35.18
C LYS A 22 -47.09 -29.83 -35.73
N ARG A 23 -46.18 -29.40 -34.86
CA ARG A 23 -44.85 -28.92 -35.26
C ARG A 23 -43.88 -30.09 -35.20
N GLY A 24 -43.64 -30.71 -36.35
CA GLY A 24 -42.56 -31.67 -36.54
C GLY A 24 -41.23 -30.98 -36.24
N ARG A 25 -40.64 -31.31 -35.08
CA ARG A 25 -39.26 -30.94 -34.74
C ARG A 25 -38.57 -32.25 -34.39
N SER A 26 -37.55 -32.61 -35.16
CA SER A 26 -36.66 -33.73 -34.87
C SER A 26 -36.25 -33.66 -33.40
N ARG A 27 -36.73 -34.60 -32.59
CA ARG A 27 -36.39 -34.67 -31.17
C ARG A 27 -35.00 -35.26 -31.07
N LEU A 28 -34.00 -34.40 -30.83
CA LEU A 28 -32.67 -34.84 -30.42
C LEU A 28 -32.81 -35.85 -29.26
N PRO A 29 -32.02 -36.95 -29.25
CA PRO A 29 -31.99 -37.91 -28.15
C PRO A 29 -31.81 -37.18 -26.82
N LEU A 30 -32.57 -37.58 -25.79
CA LEU A 30 -32.58 -36.93 -24.47
C LEU A 30 -31.16 -36.74 -23.91
N ARG A 31 -30.31 -37.77 -24.05
CA ARG A 31 -28.90 -37.76 -23.62
C ARG A 31 -28.06 -36.67 -24.29
N ILE A 32 -28.30 -36.40 -25.57
CA ILE A 32 -27.59 -35.32 -26.30
C ILE A 32 -28.06 -33.96 -25.82
N ARG A 33 -29.35 -33.80 -25.54
CA ARG A 33 -29.91 -32.55 -25.01
C ARG A 33 -29.40 -32.24 -23.60
N GLU A 34 -29.24 -33.26 -22.76
CA GLU A 34 -28.61 -33.14 -21.44
C GLU A 34 -27.13 -32.75 -21.53
N ILE A 35 -26.36 -33.40 -22.41
CA ILE A 35 -24.96 -33.05 -22.65
C ILE A 35 -24.83 -31.62 -23.14
N LEU A 36 -25.66 -31.19 -24.10
CA LEU A 36 -25.63 -29.82 -24.62
C LEU A 36 -26.05 -28.79 -23.56
N ALA A 37 -27.00 -29.13 -22.69
CA ALA A 37 -27.40 -28.27 -21.58
C ALA A 37 -26.27 -28.16 -20.53
N TYR A 38 -25.63 -29.28 -20.19
CA TYR A 38 -24.49 -29.30 -19.26
C TYR A 38 -23.27 -28.56 -19.83
N MET A 39 -22.95 -28.77 -21.11
CA MET A 39 -21.89 -28.04 -21.81
C MET A 39 -22.18 -26.54 -21.87
N LYS A 40 -23.45 -26.14 -22.07
CA LYS A 40 -23.85 -24.73 -22.03
C LYS A 40 -23.66 -24.14 -20.64
N VAL A 41 -24.04 -24.86 -19.58
CA VAL A 41 -23.79 -24.41 -18.20
C VAL A 41 -22.30 -24.31 -17.92
N LEU A 42 -21.48 -25.28 -18.34
CA LEU A 42 -20.01 -25.21 -18.22
C LEU A 42 -19.43 -24.01 -18.96
N LEU A 43 -19.84 -23.76 -20.21
CA LEU A 43 -19.40 -22.59 -20.98
C LEU A 43 -19.82 -21.29 -20.31
N GLN A 44 -21.05 -21.22 -19.79
CA GLN A 44 -21.52 -20.07 -19.02
C GLN A 44 -20.74 -19.92 -17.70
N SER A 45 -20.40 -21.01 -17.02
CA SER A 45 -19.56 -20.99 -15.81
C SER A 45 -18.08 -20.74 -16.08
N LEU A 46 -17.59 -20.88 -17.31
CA LEU A 46 -16.22 -20.53 -17.71
C LEU A 46 -16.11 -19.08 -18.19
N TYR A 47 -17.07 -18.62 -19.01
CA TYR A 47 -17.06 -17.27 -19.60
C TYR A 47 -17.80 -16.23 -18.76
N PHE A 48 -18.82 -16.62 -18.02
CA PHE A 48 -19.60 -15.75 -17.12
C PHE A 48 -19.41 -16.16 -15.65
N ASN A 49 -18.16 -16.45 -15.28
CA ASN A 49 -17.79 -16.58 -13.89
C ASN A 49 -17.40 -15.21 -13.36
N SER A 50 -18.06 -14.73 -12.31
CA SER A 50 -17.60 -13.54 -11.59
C SER A 50 -16.20 -13.71 -10.96
N LEU A 51 -15.68 -14.95 -10.91
CA LEU A 51 -14.35 -15.28 -10.42
C LEU A 51 -13.27 -15.28 -11.51
N THR A 52 -13.64 -15.22 -12.80
CA THR A 52 -12.71 -15.17 -13.94
C THR A 52 -12.88 -13.85 -14.67
N ASP A 53 -12.61 -12.77 -13.95
CA ASP A 53 -12.54 -11.43 -14.53
C ASP A 53 -11.19 -11.24 -15.25
N SER A 54 -11.17 -10.35 -16.23
CA SER A 54 -9.96 -9.96 -16.97
C SER A 54 -8.83 -9.54 -16.02
N ASP A 55 -9.16 -8.88 -14.91
CA ASP A 55 -8.22 -8.49 -13.84
C ASP A 55 -7.45 -9.69 -13.27
N VAL A 56 -8.13 -10.82 -13.03
CA VAL A 56 -7.50 -12.02 -12.46
C VAL A 56 -6.51 -12.64 -13.46
N VAL A 57 -6.86 -12.61 -14.75
CA VAL A 57 -5.99 -13.10 -15.82
C VAL A 57 -4.75 -12.24 -15.95
N PHE A 58 -4.91 -10.91 -15.96
CA PHE A 58 -3.77 -9.98 -15.98
C PHE A 58 -2.88 -10.14 -14.75
N ASP A 59 -3.46 -10.21 -13.54
CA ASP A 59 -2.70 -10.46 -12.30
C ASP A 59 -1.85 -11.73 -12.39
N SER A 60 -2.40 -12.80 -12.96
CA SER A 60 -1.70 -14.09 -13.12
C SER A 60 -0.54 -14.00 -14.12
N ILE A 61 -0.72 -13.25 -15.22
CA ILE A 61 0.33 -13.06 -16.24
C ILE A 61 1.47 -12.18 -15.71
N PHE A 62 1.13 -11.13 -14.95
CA PHE A 62 2.13 -10.19 -14.42
C PHE A 62 2.77 -10.67 -13.10
N GLU A 63 2.30 -11.75 -12.48
CA GLU A 63 2.84 -12.26 -11.23
C GLU A 63 4.37 -12.46 -11.24
N PRO A 64 5.00 -13.06 -12.27
CA PRO A 64 6.46 -13.20 -12.33
C PRO A 64 7.18 -11.84 -12.42
N VAL A 65 6.57 -10.88 -13.10
CA VAL A 65 7.10 -9.51 -13.21
C VAL A 65 7.05 -8.83 -11.85
N PHE A 66 5.93 -8.94 -11.12
CA PHE A 66 5.81 -8.38 -9.78
C PHE A 66 6.85 -8.99 -8.82
N TRP A 67 7.04 -10.31 -8.84
CA TRP A 67 8.09 -10.97 -8.06
C TRP A 67 9.49 -10.44 -8.38
N THR A 68 9.78 -10.26 -9.67
CA THR A 68 11.06 -9.70 -10.13
C THR A 68 11.26 -8.27 -9.62
N VAL A 69 10.24 -7.41 -9.75
CA VAL A 69 10.27 -6.02 -9.27
C VAL A 69 10.40 -5.95 -7.75
N GLU A 70 9.68 -6.78 -7.02
CA GLU A 70 9.73 -6.87 -5.55
C GLU A 70 11.13 -7.31 -5.07
N TYR A 71 11.71 -8.32 -5.71
CA TYR A 71 13.06 -8.80 -5.42
C TYR A 71 14.12 -7.72 -5.68
N ILE A 72 14.05 -7.08 -6.85
CA ILE A 72 14.96 -6.01 -7.25
C ILE A 72 14.86 -4.82 -6.29
N THR A 73 13.63 -4.41 -5.95
CA THR A 73 13.38 -3.28 -5.05
C THR A 73 13.93 -3.52 -3.65
N ARG A 74 13.86 -4.76 -3.14
CA ARG A 74 14.46 -5.14 -1.85
C ARG A 74 15.99 -5.02 -1.86
N TRP A 75 16.62 -5.42 -2.96
CA TRP A 75 18.07 -5.31 -3.11
C TRP A 75 18.52 -3.84 -3.19
N PHE A 76 17.85 -3.05 -4.03
CA PHE A 76 18.09 -1.61 -4.13
C PHE A 76 17.83 -0.88 -2.81
N GLY A 77 16.85 -1.32 -2.02
CA GLY A 77 16.59 -0.75 -0.69
C GLY A 77 17.81 -0.78 0.22
N THR A 78 18.58 -1.87 0.19
CA THR A 78 19.83 -1.97 0.98
C THR A 78 20.88 -0.97 0.48
N VAL A 79 21.03 -0.84 -0.84
CA VAL A 79 21.94 0.13 -1.46
C VAL A 79 21.54 1.57 -1.08
N PHE A 80 20.25 1.90 -1.11
CA PHE A 80 19.78 3.23 -0.72
C PHE A 80 20.03 3.54 0.75
N VAL A 81 19.85 2.57 1.65
CA VAL A 81 20.17 2.77 3.07
C VAL A 81 21.67 3.01 3.26
N CYS A 82 22.52 2.22 2.60
CA CYS A 82 23.97 2.44 2.63
C CYS A 82 24.34 3.83 2.12
N LEU A 83 23.73 4.27 1.00
CA LEU A 83 23.94 5.59 0.43
C LEU A 83 23.54 6.70 1.41
N VAL A 84 22.37 6.60 2.06
CA VAL A 84 21.91 7.61 3.02
C VAL A 84 22.82 7.67 4.25
N VAL A 85 23.29 6.51 4.74
CA VAL A 85 24.26 6.47 5.84
C VAL A 85 25.57 7.14 5.44
N ILE A 86 26.13 6.80 4.27
CA ILE A 86 27.37 7.40 3.75
C ILE A 86 27.21 8.92 3.58
N LEU A 87 26.08 9.37 3.01
CA LEU A 87 25.78 10.79 2.84
C LEU A 87 25.66 11.51 4.18
N THR A 88 24.99 10.90 5.16
CA THR A 88 24.83 11.50 6.49
C THR A 88 26.18 11.59 7.19
N THR A 89 27.00 10.54 7.12
CA THR A 89 28.35 10.52 7.68
C THR A 89 29.24 11.56 7.00
N SER A 90 29.19 11.69 5.67
CA SER A 90 30.00 12.69 4.97
C SER A 90 29.59 14.11 5.34
N ILE A 91 28.29 14.40 5.49
CA ILE A 91 27.80 15.70 5.97
C ILE A 91 28.34 16.00 7.37
N VAL A 92 28.29 15.02 8.29
CA VAL A 92 28.84 15.18 9.64
C VAL A 92 30.34 15.46 9.57
N VAL A 93 31.11 14.70 8.79
CA VAL A 93 32.55 14.91 8.63
C VAL A 93 32.85 16.30 8.08
N ILE A 94 32.18 16.72 7.00
CA ILE A 94 32.36 18.06 6.41
C ILE A 94 32.00 19.15 7.43
N ALA A 95 30.93 18.97 8.20
CA ALA A 95 30.49 19.94 9.21
C ALA A 95 31.54 20.14 10.33
N TYR A 96 32.18 19.06 10.79
CA TYR A 96 33.16 19.15 11.89
C TYR A 96 34.59 19.43 11.44
N VAL A 97 35.01 18.90 10.30
CA VAL A 97 36.41 19.02 9.83
C VAL A 97 36.62 20.29 9.03
N VAL A 98 35.67 20.68 8.19
CA VAL A 98 35.83 21.81 7.26
C VAL A 98 35.09 23.04 7.77
N LEU A 99 33.83 22.88 8.15
CA LEU A 99 32.95 24.01 8.43
C LEU A 99 33.19 24.59 9.83
N LEU A 100 33.46 23.77 10.85
CA LEU A 100 33.75 24.23 12.21
C LEU A 100 34.97 25.17 12.27
N PRO A 101 36.17 24.84 11.74
CA PRO A 101 37.30 25.76 11.79
C PRO A 101 37.06 27.05 11.01
N LEU A 102 36.29 26.99 9.91
CA LEU A 102 35.87 28.19 9.19
C LEU A 102 34.96 29.08 10.06
N ILE A 103 33.95 28.48 10.72
CA ILE A 103 33.01 29.21 11.55
C ILE A 103 33.70 29.90 12.73
N LEU A 104 34.66 29.21 13.37
CA LEU A 104 35.42 29.73 14.51
C LEU A 104 36.28 30.96 14.15
N ASN A 105 36.74 31.06 12.90
CA ASN A 105 37.59 32.16 12.44
C ASN A 105 36.81 33.35 11.85
N THR A 106 35.56 33.15 11.43
CA THR A 106 34.79 34.17 10.70
C THR A 106 33.70 34.83 11.55
N TYR A 107 33.06 34.09 12.47
CA TYR A 107 31.86 34.57 13.15
C TYR A 107 32.11 35.06 14.58
N SER A 108 31.20 35.90 15.08
CA SER A 108 31.22 36.29 16.49
C SER A 108 30.90 35.10 17.41
N PRO A 109 31.35 35.12 18.68
CA PRO A 109 31.13 34.01 19.63
C PRO A 109 29.66 33.60 19.78
N ALA A 110 28.73 34.56 19.68
CA ALA A 110 27.29 34.29 19.77
C ALA A 110 26.78 33.46 18.56
N TRP A 111 27.21 33.81 17.34
CA TRP A 111 26.86 33.08 16.13
C TRP A 111 27.52 31.69 16.10
N ILE A 112 28.76 31.58 16.56
CA ILE A 112 29.46 30.29 16.73
C ILE A 112 28.64 29.37 17.65
N ALA A 113 28.23 29.87 18.81
CA ALA A 113 27.43 29.10 19.77
C ALA A 113 26.09 28.65 19.16
N TRP A 114 25.41 29.53 18.43
CA TRP A 114 24.19 29.18 17.69
C TRP A 114 24.42 28.05 16.68
N HIS A 115 25.48 28.16 15.87
CA HIS A 115 25.81 27.15 14.86
C HIS A 115 26.12 25.79 15.47
N ILE A 116 26.90 25.76 16.56
CA ILE A 116 27.23 24.52 17.27
C ILE A 116 25.98 23.91 17.88
N CYS A 117 25.22 24.67 18.67
CA CYS A 117 24.05 24.15 19.38
C CYS A 117 22.95 23.69 18.42
N TYR A 118 22.47 24.56 17.53
CA TYR A 118 21.37 24.24 16.63
C TYR A 118 21.80 23.25 15.53
N GLY A 119 22.98 23.45 14.94
CA GLY A 119 23.49 22.59 13.88
C GLY A 119 23.71 21.17 14.39
N HIS A 120 24.35 21.00 15.55
CA HIS A 120 24.56 19.68 16.14
C HIS A 120 23.23 19.02 16.54
N TRP A 121 22.34 19.76 17.19
CA TRP A 121 21.01 19.28 17.55
C TRP A 121 20.24 18.75 16.33
N ASN A 122 20.23 19.52 15.24
CA ASN A 122 19.53 19.11 14.02
C ASN A 122 20.15 17.86 13.38
N LEU A 123 21.48 17.76 13.34
CA LEU A 123 22.18 16.56 12.85
C LEU A 123 21.84 15.31 13.69
N ILE A 124 21.85 15.43 15.02
CA ILE A 124 21.46 14.34 15.92
C ILE A 124 20.01 13.93 15.66
N MET A 125 19.10 14.89 15.52
CA MET A 125 17.68 14.60 15.26
C MET A 125 17.48 13.89 13.93
N ILE A 126 18.17 14.30 12.86
CA ILE A 126 18.13 13.61 11.56
C ILE A 126 18.58 12.15 11.72
N ALA A 127 19.76 11.94 12.30
CA ALA A 127 20.35 10.61 12.46
C ALA A 127 19.47 9.69 13.32
N PHE A 128 18.98 10.19 14.46
CA PHE A 128 18.10 9.45 15.36
C PHE A 128 16.79 9.03 14.69
N HIS A 129 16.10 9.97 14.03
CA HIS A 129 14.81 9.66 13.41
C HIS A 129 14.98 8.75 12.19
N TYR A 130 16.05 8.90 11.41
CA TYR A 130 16.39 7.97 10.34
C TYR A 130 16.64 6.56 10.87
N TYR A 131 17.45 6.42 11.93
CA TYR A 131 17.70 5.14 12.59
C TYR A 131 16.41 4.51 13.11
N LYS A 132 15.56 5.29 13.77
CA LYS A 132 14.27 4.80 14.26
C LYS A 132 13.33 4.41 13.12
N ALA A 133 13.29 5.16 12.02
CA ALA A 133 12.44 4.84 10.87
C ALA A 133 12.87 3.53 10.18
N THR A 134 14.18 3.29 10.05
CA THR A 134 14.74 2.07 9.43
C THR A 134 14.59 0.84 10.33
N LYS A 135 14.86 0.96 11.64
CA LYS A 135 14.89 -0.20 12.55
C LYS A 135 13.58 -0.50 13.26
N THR A 136 12.68 0.47 13.40
CA THR A 136 11.39 0.22 14.04
C THR A 136 10.48 -0.55 13.10
N SER A 137 9.94 -1.68 13.56
CA SER A 137 8.93 -2.43 12.81
C SER A 137 7.72 -1.53 12.54
N PRO A 138 7.18 -1.49 11.31
CA PRO A 138 6.02 -0.67 10.93
C PRO A 138 4.72 -1.08 11.63
N GLY A 139 4.68 -2.28 12.22
CA GLY A 139 3.50 -2.85 12.87
C GLY A 139 2.94 -4.03 12.11
N ASN A 140 2.67 -5.11 12.84
CA ASN A 140 2.07 -6.33 12.33
C ASN A 140 0.61 -6.43 12.77
N VAL A 141 -0.17 -7.20 12.04
CA VAL A 141 -1.56 -7.50 12.43
C VAL A 141 -1.54 -8.37 13.71
N PRO A 142 -2.27 -8.01 14.78
CA PRO A 142 -2.35 -8.83 15.99
C PRO A 142 -3.06 -10.16 15.69
N SER A 143 -2.58 -11.26 16.29
CA SER A 143 -3.16 -12.59 16.11
C SER A 143 -4.48 -12.79 16.87
N GLU A 144 -4.77 -11.94 17.85
CA GLU A 144 -5.99 -12.02 18.65
C GLU A 144 -7.13 -11.21 18.05
N LYS A 145 -8.36 -11.67 18.29
CA LYS A 145 -9.60 -11.00 17.88
C LYS A 145 -9.76 -9.69 18.66
N THR A 146 -9.04 -8.65 18.24
CA THR A 146 -9.39 -7.28 18.62
C THR A 146 -10.79 -7.02 18.09
N GLY A 147 -11.68 -6.41 18.89
CA GLY A 147 -13.06 -6.05 18.52
C GLY A 147 -13.16 -5.00 17.40
N ASN A 148 -12.12 -4.87 16.58
CA ASN A 148 -12.07 -4.01 15.43
C ASN A 148 -12.86 -4.63 14.28
N PRO A 149 -13.67 -3.86 13.54
CA PRO A 149 -14.37 -4.35 12.39
C PRO A 149 -13.36 -4.81 11.31
N PHE A 150 -13.40 -6.09 10.96
CA PHE A 150 -12.64 -6.64 9.85
C PHE A 150 -13.32 -6.26 8.54
N VAL A 151 -12.56 -5.64 7.63
CA VAL A 151 -13.11 -5.11 6.37
C VAL A 151 -12.91 -6.08 5.22
N ALA A 152 -11.82 -6.86 5.25
CA ALA A 152 -11.48 -7.83 4.19
C ALA A 152 -10.49 -8.89 4.69
N VAL A 153 -10.26 -9.94 3.90
CA VAL A 153 -9.21 -10.94 4.14
C VAL A 153 -8.03 -10.69 3.19
N CYS A 154 -6.80 -10.91 3.65
CA CYS A 154 -5.63 -10.93 2.78
C CYS A 154 -5.55 -12.24 2.00
N LYS A 155 -5.60 -12.18 0.67
CA LYS A 155 -5.43 -13.36 -0.20
C LYS A 155 -4.03 -13.99 -0.08
N LYS A 156 -2.98 -13.19 0.19
CA LYS A 156 -1.59 -13.67 0.31
C LYS A 156 -1.28 -14.25 1.70
N CYS A 157 -1.69 -13.56 2.77
CA CYS A 157 -1.42 -14.01 4.15
C CYS A 157 -2.51 -14.93 4.73
N ILE A 158 -3.68 -15.04 4.09
CA ILE A 158 -4.85 -15.79 4.57
C ILE A 158 -5.25 -15.38 6.00
N MET A 159 -5.22 -14.07 6.27
CA MET A 159 -5.58 -13.49 7.57
C MET A 159 -6.57 -12.34 7.42
N PRO A 160 -7.48 -12.14 8.40
CA PRO A 160 -8.39 -11.01 8.39
C PRO A 160 -7.61 -9.70 8.54
N LYS A 161 -7.91 -8.71 7.70
CA LYS A 161 -7.28 -7.39 7.72
C LYS A 161 -8.08 -6.47 8.64
N PRO A 162 -7.48 -5.97 9.73
CA PRO A 162 -8.04 -4.83 10.45
C PRO A 162 -8.16 -3.62 9.50
N ALA A 163 -9.04 -2.68 9.83
CA ALA A 163 -9.20 -1.45 9.06
C ALA A 163 -7.84 -0.77 8.77
N ARG A 164 -7.68 -0.25 7.54
CA ARG A 164 -6.46 0.43 7.04
C ARG A 164 -5.19 -0.43 6.98
N THR A 165 -5.32 -1.76 7.03
CA THR A 165 -4.18 -2.69 6.84
C THR A 165 -4.02 -3.05 5.37
N HIS A 166 -2.80 -2.98 4.86
CA HIS A 166 -2.47 -3.39 3.50
C HIS A 166 -1.35 -4.43 3.50
N HIS A 167 -1.34 -5.30 2.48
CA HIS A 167 -0.27 -6.26 2.29
C HIS A 167 0.83 -5.61 1.47
N CYS A 168 2.07 -5.62 1.97
CA CYS A 168 3.23 -5.22 1.20
C CYS A 168 3.89 -6.47 0.63
N GLY A 169 3.95 -6.60 -0.70
CA GLY A 169 4.62 -7.73 -1.36
C GLY A 169 6.13 -7.74 -1.09
N ILE A 170 6.77 -6.56 -1.08
CA ILE A 170 8.22 -6.42 -0.81
C ILE A 170 8.59 -6.92 0.60
N CYS A 171 7.79 -6.58 1.62
CA CYS A 171 7.98 -7.08 2.98
C CYS A 171 7.33 -8.46 3.23
N ASN A 172 6.58 -8.97 2.26
CA ASN A 172 5.77 -10.19 2.32
C ASN A 172 4.93 -10.34 3.61
N ARG A 173 4.28 -9.26 4.04
CA ARG A 173 3.43 -9.26 5.25
C ARG A 173 2.39 -8.15 5.23
N CYS A 174 1.34 -8.32 6.03
CA CYS A 174 0.36 -7.26 6.28
C CYS A 174 0.89 -6.22 7.27
N ILE A 175 0.84 -4.95 6.87
CA ILE A 175 1.32 -3.80 7.64
C ILE A 175 0.13 -3.02 8.17
N LEU A 176 0.09 -2.80 9.49
CA LEU A 176 -0.97 -2.03 10.14
C LEU A 176 -0.86 -0.55 9.77
N LYS A 177 -1.98 0.08 9.38
CA LYS A 177 -2.04 1.48 8.92
C LYS A 177 -0.91 1.77 7.92
N MET A 178 -0.75 0.88 6.94
CA MET A 178 0.30 0.99 5.92
C MET A 178 0.13 2.31 5.17
N ASP A 179 1.21 3.06 5.05
CA ASP A 179 1.29 4.23 4.19
C ASP A 179 1.95 3.82 2.86
N HIS A 180 3.24 3.48 2.89
CA HIS A 180 3.97 3.00 1.73
C HIS A 180 5.16 2.10 2.11
N HIS A 181 5.75 1.42 1.13
CA HIS A 181 7.08 0.84 1.26
C HIS A 181 8.12 1.86 0.81
N CYS A 182 9.11 2.16 1.66
CA CYS A 182 10.12 3.16 1.37
C CYS A 182 11.47 2.49 1.09
N PRO A 183 11.97 2.49 -0.16
CA PRO A 183 13.29 1.93 -0.47
C PRO A 183 14.43 2.63 0.31
N TRP A 184 14.31 3.94 0.55
CA TRP A 184 15.28 4.74 1.32
C TRP A 184 15.44 4.33 2.79
N LEU A 185 14.42 3.65 3.34
CA LEU A 185 14.46 3.08 4.68
C LEU A 185 14.73 1.58 4.69
N ASN A 186 14.67 0.94 3.51
CA ASN A 186 14.53 -0.51 3.36
C ASN A 186 13.48 -1.10 4.32
N ASN A 187 12.38 -0.37 4.50
CA ASN A 187 11.33 -0.70 5.47
C ASN A 187 10.00 -0.09 5.02
N CYS A 188 8.89 -0.70 5.44
CA CYS A 188 7.58 -0.07 5.29
C CYS A 188 7.41 1.06 6.28
N VAL A 189 6.62 2.06 5.90
CA VAL A 189 6.09 3.08 6.81
C VAL A 189 4.66 2.66 7.18
N GLY A 190 4.44 2.43 8.47
CA GLY A 190 3.17 1.97 9.04
C GLY A 190 2.94 2.55 10.42
N HIS A 191 1.96 2.00 11.13
CA HIS A 191 1.46 2.54 12.39
C HIS A 191 2.54 2.92 13.42
N PHE A 192 3.54 2.07 13.64
CA PHE A 192 4.52 2.27 14.72
C PHE A 192 5.73 3.13 14.36
N ASN A 193 6.06 3.27 13.07
CA ASN A 193 7.22 4.04 12.62
C ASN A 193 6.87 5.31 11.83
N HIS A 194 5.60 5.54 11.50
CA HIS A 194 5.14 6.73 10.78
C HIS A 194 5.61 8.04 11.42
N ARG A 195 5.57 8.14 12.76
CA ARG A 195 6.08 9.34 13.48
C ARG A 195 7.56 9.60 13.23
N TYR A 196 8.37 8.55 13.19
CA TYR A 196 9.82 8.68 12.99
C TYR A 196 10.14 9.09 11.55
N PHE A 197 9.42 8.52 10.58
CA PHE A 197 9.55 8.92 9.18
C PHE A 197 9.19 10.40 8.97
N PHE A 198 8.04 10.84 9.51
CA PHE A 198 7.63 12.23 9.40
C PHE A 198 8.63 13.19 10.05
N SER A 199 9.08 12.90 11.27
CA SER A 199 10.09 13.71 11.95
C SER A 199 11.42 13.74 11.19
N PHE A 200 11.86 12.62 10.60
CA PHE A 200 13.04 12.59 9.74
C PHE A 200 12.91 13.58 8.57
N CYS A 201 11.80 13.55 7.82
CA CYS A 201 11.55 14.48 6.72
C CYS A 201 11.52 15.95 7.18
N LEU A 202 10.92 16.22 8.35
CA LEU A 202 10.88 17.55 8.94
C LEU A 202 12.29 18.09 9.25
N PHE A 203 13.11 17.33 9.99
CA PHE A 203 14.46 17.78 10.37
C PHE A 203 15.41 17.87 9.17
N MET A 204 15.25 17.00 8.16
CA MET A 204 15.94 17.16 6.88
C MET A 204 15.58 18.48 6.20
N THR A 205 14.29 18.83 6.16
CA THR A 205 13.82 20.10 5.57
C THR A 205 14.36 21.31 6.34
N LEU A 206 14.33 21.28 7.67
CA LEU A 206 14.91 22.33 8.52
C LEU A 206 16.42 22.47 8.30
N GLY A 207 17.14 21.36 8.16
CA GLY A 207 18.56 21.34 7.83
C GLY A 207 18.86 22.00 6.47
N CYS A 208 18.07 21.67 5.44
CA CYS A 208 18.20 22.30 4.12
C CYS A 208 17.96 23.81 4.19
N VAL A 209 16.87 24.25 4.84
CA VAL A 209 16.55 25.68 5.02
C VAL A 209 17.67 26.40 5.77
N TYR A 210 18.23 25.79 6.80
CA TYR A 210 19.34 26.33 7.56
C TYR A 210 20.61 26.52 6.71
N CYS A 211 20.96 25.52 5.91
CA CYS A 211 22.09 25.62 4.97
C CYS A 211 21.86 26.71 3.91
N SER A 212 20.65 26.82 3.34
CA SER A 212 20.32 27.84 2.34
C SER A 212 20.38 29.26 2.91
N ARG A 213 19.89 29.49 4.14
CA ARG A 213 19.96 30.81 4.77
C ARG A 213 21.38 31.27 5.07
N ARG A 214 22.28 30.35 5.40
CA ARG A 214 23.70 30.68 5.60
C ARG A 214 24.37 31.12 4.30
N ASP A 215 24.07 30.46 3.18
CA ASP A 215 24.62 30.87 1.88
C ASP A 215 24.13 32.28 1.48
N GLN A 216 22.87 32.60 1.77
CA GLN A 216 22.34 33.94 1.53
C GLN A 216 23.03 35.01 2.38
N HIS A 217 23.22 34.76 3.68
CA HIS A 217 23.90 35.72 4.57
C HIS A 217 25.38 35.94 4.19
N ARG A 218 26.06 34.92 3.64
CA ARG A 218 27.43 35.05 3.14
C ARG A 218 27.52 35.89 1.85
N LYS A 219 26.45 35.93 1.04
CA LYS A 219 26.43 36.72 -0.21
C LYS A 219 26.12 38.20 0.01
N THR A 220 25.55 38.55 1.16
CA THR A 220 25.13 39.92 1.49
C THR A 220 26.18 40.71 2.28
N HIS A 221 27.29 40.09 2.67
CA HIS A 221 28.41 40.67 3.42
C HIS A 221 29.73 40.27 2.78
#